data_AF-A0A1E4HKT8-F1
#
_entry.id   AF-A0A1E4HKT8-F1
#
_cell.length_a   1.000
_cell.length_b   1.000
_cell.length_c   1.000
_cell.angle_alpha   90.00
_cell.angle_beta   90.00
_cell.angle_gamma   90.00
#
_symmetry.space_group_name_H-M   'P 1'
#
loop_
_entity.id
_entity.type
_entity.pdbx_description
1 polymer ?
#
loop_
_entity_poly.entity_id
_entity_poly.type
_entity_poly.pdbx_seq_one_letter_code
_entity_poly.pdbx_strand_id
1 'polypeptide(L)'
;MSDTSQLWGKDRPMLMERLGRLLGSTTYRDQDSGGGTPFSSRKLTAEAEMLLSLKLAQTHPGDVGPWIVYSIALRIDDREREIVQWLAGKLAKGTGVLGKRNAPRLLIASRDAYQLAVHGIEPQRPKTRPVDYLALVNIGAGWLWMKCETAIDRAEFARHAEHAPLDVKGAIA
;
A
#
# COMPACT_ATOMS: atom_id res chain seq x y z
N MET A 1 -9.19 26.81 8.59
CA MET A 1 -8.38 25.61 8.85
C MET A 1 -9.04 24.48 8.08
N SER A 2 -8.49 24.14 6.91
CA SER A 2 -9.04 23.08 6.08
C SER A 2 -8.80 21.75 6.79
N ASP A 3 -9.88 21.03 7.03
CA ASP A 3 -9.91 19.77 7.76
C ASP A 3 -9.18 18.69 6.94
N THR A 4 -7.88 18.55 7.17
CA THR A 4 -7.02 17.61 6.44
C THR A 4 -7.44 16.16 6.68
N SER A 5 -8.18 15.87 7.77
CA SER A 5 -8.79 14.55 8.01
C SER A 5 -9.68 14.08 6.86
N GLN A 6 -10.29 15.01 6.10
CA GLN A 6 -11.13 14.70 4.95
C GLN A 6 -10.36 14.22 3.71
N LEU A 7 -9.07 14.57 3.57
CA LEU A 7 -8.25 14.14 2.43
C LEU A 7 -7.93 12.65 2.50
N TRP A 8 -7.78 12.08 3.69
CA TRP A 8 -7.43 10.66 3.86
C TRP A 8 -8.63 9.79 4.22
N GLY A 9 -9.67 10.37 4.81
CA GLY A 9 -10.90 9.65 5.15
C GLY A 9 -11.78 9.30 3.95
N LYS A 10 -11.79 10.11 2.88
CA LYS A 10 -12.65 9.92 1.69
C LYS A 10 -12.12 8.85 0.72
N ASP A 11 -10.80 8.73 0.60
CA ASP A 11 -10.17 7.78 -0.34
C ASP A 11 -10.02 6.37 0.26
N ARG A 12 -10.09 6.24 1.59
CA ARG A 12 -10.03 4.93 2.28
C ARG A 12 -11.18 3.97 1.93
N PRO A 13 -12.45 4.40 1.91
CA PRO A 13 -13.54 3.54 1.45
C PRO A 13 -13.32 3.01 0.03
N MET A 14 -12.86 3.88 -0.88
CA MET A 14 -12.54 3.49 -2.26
C MET A 14 -11.36 2.50 -2.31
N LEU A 15 -10.31 2.73 -1.52
CA LEU A 15 -9.20 1.79 -1.34
C LEU A 15 -9.70 0.43 -0.85
N MET A 16 -10.53 0.40 0.20
CA MET A 16 -11.07 -0.83 0.76
C MET A 16 -11.99 -1.57 -0.23
N GLU A 17 -12.72 -0.84 -1.07
CA GLU A 17 -13.51 -1.42 -2.16
C GLU A 17 -12.63 -2.05 -3.24
N ARG A 18 -11.54 -1.39 -3.64
CA ARG A 18 -10.54 -1.93 -4.57
C ARG A 18 -9.86 -3.17 -4.00
N LEU A 19 -9.51 -3.15 -2.72
CA LEU A 19 -8.97 -4.31 -2.01
C LEU A 19 -10.00 -5.43 -1.92
N GLY A 20 -11.28 -5.13 -1.68
CA GLY A 20 -12.37 -6.11 -1.73
C GLY A 20 -12.49 -6.79 -3.09
N ARG A 21 -12.44 -6.01 -4.18
CA ARG A 21 -12.36 -6.56 -5.55
C ARG A 21 -11.14 -7.47 -5.73
N LEU A 22 -9.99 -7.06 -5.21
CA LEU A 22 -8.76 -7.84 -5.27
C LEU A 22 -8.82 -9.12 -4.41
N LEU A 23 -9.59 -9.12 -3.33
CA LEU A 23 -9.87 -10.29 -2.48
C LEU A 23 -10.94 -11.23 -3.08
N GLY A 24 -11.53 -10.89 -4.23
CA GLY A 24 -12.57 -11.71 -4.86
C GLY A 24 -13.89 -11.70 -4.09
N SER A 25 -14.15 -10.71 -3.22
CA SER A 25 -15.36 -10.65 -2.39
C SER A 25 -16.62 -10.21 -3.13
N THR A 26 -16.65 -10.28 -4.46
CA THR A 26 -17.90 -10.30 -5.20
C THR A 26 -18.52 -11.68 -5.05
N THR A 27 -19.75 -11.73 -4.54
CA THR A 27 -20.56 -12.86 -4.06
C THR A 27 -20.84 -14.01 -5.04
N TYR A 28 -19.88 -14.45 -5.86
CA TYR A 28 -20.05 -15.61 -6.73
C TYR A 28 -19.60 -16.89 -6.01
N ARG A 29 -20.57 -17.69 -5.57
CA ARG A 29 -20.36 -19.04 -5.05
C ARG A 29 -20.44 -20.01 -6.22
N ASP A 30 -19.33 -20.65 -6.58
CA ASP A 30 -19.38 -21.83 -7.44
C ASP A 30 -19.99 -23.00 -6.67
N GLN A 31 -21.13 -23.49 -7.17
CA GLN A 31 -21.68 -24.79 -6.82
C GLN A 31 -20.88 -25.84 -7.58
N ASP A 32 -19.79 -26.35 -6.99
CA ASP A 32 -19.32 -27.73 -7.17
C ASP A 32 -17.89 -27.89 -6.65
N SER A 33 -17.70 -28.66 -5.59
CA SER A 33 -16.47 -29.43 -5.40
C SER A 33 -16.64 -30.46 -4.27
N GLY A 34 -17.30 -31.57 -4.61
CA GLY A 34 -17.18 -32.84 -3.88
C GLY A 34 -16.07 -33.67 -4.51
N GLY A 35 -14.93 -33.78 -3.83
CA GLY A 35 -13.77 -34.56 -4.27
C GLY A 35 -12.50 -34.01 -3.64
N GLY A 36 -11.67 -34.89 -3.06
CA GLY A 36 -10.47 -34.49 -2.31
C GLY A 36 -9.59 -33.51 -3.09
N THR A 37 -9.33 -32.36 -2.48
CA THR A 37 -8.63 -31.25 -3.12
C THR A 37 -7.11 -31.54 -3.22
N PRO A 38 -6.52 -31.71 -4.43
CA PRO A 38 -5.07 -31.69 -4.58
C PRO A 38 -4.46 -30.43 -3.95
N PHE A 39 -3.18 -30.43 -3.55
CA PHE A 39 -2.55 -29.27 -2.91
C PHE A 39 -2.66 -27.98 -3.74
N SER A 40 -2.76 -28.10 -5.07
CA SER A 40 -3.05 -27.02 -6.03
C SER A 40 -4.47 -26.43 -5.96
N SER A 41 -5.39 -27.10 -5.25
CA SER A 41 -6.78 -26.68 -5.03
C SER A 41 -7.07 -26.30 -3.59
N ARG A 42 -6.03 -26.25 -2.73
CA ARG A 42 -6.10 -25.44 -1.51
C ARG A 42 -6.17 -24.00 -1.96
N LYS A 43 -7.39 -23.47 -2.10
CA LYS A 43 -7.60 -22.05 -2.32
C LYS A 43 -6.81 -21.32 -1.23
N LEU A 44 -5.90 -20.46 -1.66
CA LEU A 44 -5.20 -19.55 -0.75
C LEU A 44 -6.29 -18.77 0.01
N THR A 45 -6.04 -18.41 1.27
CA THR A 45 -6.96 -17.48 1.92
C THR A 45 -6.96 -16.17 1.14
N ALA A 46 -8.06 -15.42 1.17
CA ALA A 46 -8.14 -14.19 0.40
C ALA A 46 -6.98 -13.23 0.74
N GLU A 47 -6.56 -13.18 2.01
CA GLU A 47 -5.40 -12.40 2.44
C GLU A 47 -4.09 -12.85 1.76
N ALA A 48 -3.92 -14.17 1.59
CA ALA A 48 -2.77 -14.75 0.93
C ALA A 48 -2.78 -14.53 -0.60
N GLU A 49 -3.96 -14.54 -1.24
CA GLU A 49 -4.12 -14.19 -2.66
C GLU A 49 -3.81 -12.71 -2.93
N MET A 50 -4.29 -11.82 -2.06
CA MET A 50 -3.98 -10.39 -2.11
C MET A 50 -2.49 -10.14 -1.94
N LEU A 51 -1.87 -10.74 -0.92
CA LEU A 51 -0.44 -10.66 -0.70
C LEU A 51 0.36 -11.15 -1.89
N LEU A 52 -0.02 -12.30 -2.46
CA LEU A 52 0.64 -12.88 -3.63
C LEU A 52 0.54 -11.94 -4.83
N SER A 53 -0.64 -11.39 -5.10
CA SER A 53 -0.88 -10.44 -6.20
C SER A 53 -0.02 -9.19 -6.05
N LEU A 54 0.02 -8.61 -4.85
CA LEU A 54 0.85 -7.44 -4.54
C LEU A 54 2.36 -7.76 -4.64
N LYS A 55 2.75 -8.98 -4.28
CA LYS A 55 4.14 -9.44 -4.35
C LYS A 55 4.59 -9.68 -5.79
N LEU A 56 3.72 -10.24 -6.63
CA LEU A 56 3.96 -10.41 -8.07
C LEU A 56 3.98 -9.07 -8.81
N ALA A 57 3.18 -8.09 -8.37
CA ALA A 57 3.17 -6.73 -8.88
C ALA A 57 4.38 -5.86 -8.45
N GLN A 58 5.27 -6.41 -7.62
CA GLN A 58 6.42 -5.67 -7.09
C GLN A 58 7.45 -5.42 -8.21
N THR A 59 7.73 -4.14 -8.51
CA THR A 59 8.66 -3.77 -9.60
C THR A 59 10.13 -3.90 -9.22
N HIS A 60 10.45 -3.76 -7.92
CA HIS A 60 11.82 -3.89 -7.42
C HIS A 60 11.83 -4.28 -5.93
N PRO A 61 12.91 -4.91 -5.42
CA PRO A 61 12.95 -5.39 -4.04
C PRO A 61 12.71 -4.32 -2.95
N GLY A 62 13.04 -3.06 -3.23
CA GLY A 62 12.82 -1.93 -2.31
C GLY A 62 11.46 -1.22 -2.46
N ASP A 63 10.49 -1.83 -3.12
CA ASP A 63 9.16 -1.22 -3.33
C ASP A 63 8.31 -1.46 -2.09
N VAL A 64 8.00 -0.37 -1.39
CA VAL A 64 7.27 -0.36 -0.13
C VAL A 64 5.75 -0.38 -0.32
N GLY A 65 5.26 -0.11 -1.54
CA GLY A 65 3.81 -0.04 -1.83
C GLY A 65 3.03 -1.27 -1.37
N PRO A 66 3.44 -2.50 -1.76
CA PRO A 66 2.81 -3.75 -1.29
C PRO A 66 2.72 -3.87 0.24
N TRP A 67 3.74 -3.42 0.97
CA TRP A 67 3.77 -3.52 2.42
C TRP A 67 2.83 -2.53 3.09
N ILE A 68 2.70 -1.32 2.52
CA ILE A 68 1.73 -0.32 2.99
C ILE A 68 0.30 -0.85 2.81
N VAL A 69 0.00 -1.43 1.64
CA VAL A 69 -1.31 -2.04 1.36
C VAL A 69 -1.61 -3.14 2.38
N TYR A 70 -0.65 -4.03 2.62
CA TYR A 70 -0.80 -5.10 3.60
C TYR A 70 -1.09 -4.58 5.01
N SER A 71 -0.35 -3.56 5.46
CA SER A 71 -0.55 -2.96 6.78
C SER A 71 -1.90 -2.26 6.92
N ILE A 72 -2.41 -1.64 5.85
CA ILE A 72 -3.76 -1.06 5.85
C ILE A 72 -4.84 -2.15 5.91
N ALA A 73 -4.71 -3.18 5.08
CA ALA A 73 -5.72 -4.22 4.91
C ALA A 73 -5.85 -5.10 6.16
N LEU A 74 -4.71 -5.57 6.71
CA LEU A 74 -4.72 -6.48 7.85
C LEU A 74 -4.61 -5.78 9.20
N ARG A 75 -4.35 -4.47 9.22
CA ARG A 75 -4.05 -3.71 10.45
C ARG A 75 -2.85 -4.27 11.22
N ILE A 76 -1.85 -4.78 10.48
CA ILE A 76 -0.61 -5.34 11.04
C ILE A 76 0.60 -4.53 10.55
N ASP A 77 1.40 -4.03 11.48
CA ASP A 77 2.59 -3.20 11.22
C ASP A 77 3.87 -4.04 11.03
N ASP A 78 3.85 -5.06 10.16
CA ASP A 78 4.97 -6.01 9.98
C ASP A 78 6.29 -5.33 9.50
N ARG A 79 6.16 -4.28 8.67
CA ARG A 79 7.29 -3.60 8.02
C ARG A 79 7.33 -2.09 8.27
N GLU A 80 6.75 -1.63 9.39
CA GLU A 80 6.74 -0.19 9.74
C GLU A 80 8.15 0.40 9.66
N ARG A 81 9.14 -0.28 10.25
CA ARG A 81 10.51 0.23 10.33
C ARG A 81 11.11 0.45 8.94
N GLU A 82 10.96 -0.50 8.02
CA GLU A 82 11.48 -0.41 6.67
C GLU A 82 10.78 0.69 5.87
N ILE A 83 9.46 0.82 6.01
CA ILE A 83 8.68 1.86 5.35
C ILE A 83 9.10 3.25 5.84
N VAL A 84 9.24 3.41 7.17
CA VAL A 84 9.66 4.67 7.80
C VAL A 84 11.09 5.04 7.40
N GLN A 85 12.01 4.08 7.36
CA GLN A 85 13.39 4.32 6.92
C GLN A 85 13.46 4.69 5.44
N TRP A 86 12.69 4.01 4.59
CA TRP A 86 12.58 4.34 3.18
C TRP A 86 12.06 5.77 2.99
N LEU A 87 11.00 6.14 3.70
CA LEU A 87 10.41 7.47 3.61
C LEU A 87 11.37 8.55 4.11
N ALA A 88 12.03 8.33 5.25
CA ALA A 88 13.02 9.25 5.78
C ALA A 88 14.18 9.46 4.79
N GLY A 89 14.64 8.39 4.13
CA GLY A 89 15.64 8.47 3.07
C GLY A 89 15.18 9.28 1.87
N LYS A 90 13.90 9.19 1.48
CA LYS A 90 13.32 9.99 0.39
C LYS A 90 13.16 11.46 0.78
N LEU A 91 12.67 11.75 1.99
CA LEU A 91 12.56 13.11 2.50
C LEU A 91 13.93 13.77 2.65
N ALA A 92 14.95 13.03 3.12
CA ALA A 92 16.31 13.53 3.21
C ALA A 92 16.91 13.89 1.84
N LYS A 93 16.58 13.11 0.80
CA LYS A 93 16.95 13.44 -0.59
C LYS A 93 16.22 14.69 -1.09
N GLY A 94 14.91 14.80 -0.84
CA GLY A 94 14.10 15.94 -1.28
C GLY A 94 14.44 17.26 -0.58
N THR A 95 14.88 17.22 0.68
CA THR A 95 15.23 18.40 1.49
C THR A 95 16.73 18.75 1.44
N GLY A 96 17.53 17.98 0.70
CA GLY A 96 18.94 18.27 0.46
C GLY A 96 19.81 18.29 1.73
N VAL A 97 20.70 19.29 1.82
CA VAL A 97 21.68 19.40 2.92
C VAL A 97 21.02 19.56 4.29
N LEU A 98 19.90 20.29 4.35
CA LEU A 98 19.14 20.49 5.59
C LEU A 98 18.50 19.17 6.07
N GLY A 99 18.03 18.34 5.15
CA GLY A 99 17.52 17.01 5.45
C GLY A 99 18.56 16.10 6.07
N LYS A 100 19.75 16.04 5.45
CA LYS A 100 20.87 15.24 5.96
C LYS A 100 21.28 15.65 7.37
N ARG A 101 21.35 16.96 7.65
CA ARG A 101 21.71 17.48 8.99
C ARG A 101 20.65 17.17 10.06
N ASN A 102 19.39 16.98 9.64
CA ASN A 102 18.27 16.71 10.54
C ASN A 102 17.72 15.29 10.37
N ALA A 103 18.54 14.33 9.92
CA ALA A 103 18.11 12.95 9.65
C ALA A 103 17.31 12.29 10.80
N PRO A 104 17.69 12.45 12.09
CA PRO A 104 16.90 11.91 13.19
C PRO A 104 15.48 12.50 13.28
N ARG A 105 15.30 13.78 12.93
CA ARG A 105 13.98 14.45 12.94
C ARG A 105 13.13 14.01 11.76
N LEU A 106 13.74 13.72 10.61
CA LEU A 106 13.04 13.16 9.45
C LEU A 106 12.48 11.77 9.73
N LEU A 107 13.16 10.95 10.56
CA LEU A 107 12.62 9.66 11.00
C LEU A 107 11.35 9.83 11.82
N ILE A 108 11.31 10.82 12.72
CA ILE A 108 10.12 11.13 13.53
C ILE A 108 8.97 11.57 12.61
N ALA A 109 9.21 12.53 11.71
CA ALA A 109 8.21 12.98 10.76
C ALA A 109 7.72 11.85 9.83
N SER A 110 8.62 10.93 9.45
CA SER A 110 8.27 9.78 8.61
C SER A 110 7.42 8.75 9.36
N ARG A 111 7.67 8.56 10.65
CA ARG A 111 6.84 7.72 11.51
C ARG A 111 5.45 8.31 11.66
N ASP A 112 5.35 9.60 11.94
CA ASP A 112 4.08 10.30 12.03
C ASP A 112 3.31 10.28 10.71
N ALA A 113 4.01 10.38 9.57
CA ALA A 113 3.41 10.22 8.24
C ALA A 113 2.89 8.82 8.00
N TYR A 114 3.59 7.78 8.47
CA TYR A 114 3.11 6.40 8.42
C TYR A 114 1.84 6.21 9.25
N GLN A 115 1.84 6.69 10.49
CA GLN A 115 0.69 6.61 11.39
C GLN A 115 -0.54 7.34 10.81
N LEU A 116 -0.32 8.50 10.19
CA LEU A 116 -1.37 9.22 9.47
C LEU A 116 -1.89 8.44 8.26
N ALA A 117 -1.00 7.92 7.40
CA ALA A 117 -1.39 7.23 6.18
C ALA A 117 -2.09 5.89 6.46
N VAL A 118 -1.51 5.05 7.33
CA VAL A 118 -1.97 3.68 7.59
C VAL A 118 -3.11 3.66 8.60
N HIS A 119 -2.94 4.35 9.73
CA HIS A 119 -3.88 4.28 10.85
C HIS A 119 -4.87 5.45 10.86
N GLY A 120 -4.51 6.60 10.27
CA GLY A 120 -5.33 7.81 10.28
C GLY A 120 -5.18 8.58 11.58
N ILE A 121 -4.09 8.33 12.29
CA ILE A 121 -3.79 8.99 13.56
C ILE A 121 -3.14 10.33 13.20
N GLU A 122 -3.75 11.42 13.65
CA GLU A 122 -3.23 12.75 13.39
C GLU A 122 -1.91 12.99 14.13
N PRO A 123 -0.90 13.56 13.46
CA PRO A 123 0.39 13.83 14.08
C PRO A 123 0.28 14.95 15.12
N GLN A 124 0.85 14.73 16.30
CA GLN A 124 0.92 15.78 17.32
C GLN A 124 2.04 16.76 16.99
N ARG A 125 1.68 18.03 16.82
CA ARG A 125 2.64 19.09 16.52
C ARG A 125 3.65 19.23 17.67
N PRO A 126 4.98 19.16 17.41
CA PRO A 126 5.99 19.39 18.44
C PRO A 126 5.88 20.81 19.01
N LYS A 127 6.00 20.94 20.34
CA LYS A 127 5.94 22.24 21.05
C LYS A 127 7.08 23.18 20.66
N THR A 128 8.24 22.65 20.29
CA THR A 128 9.45 23.41 19.97
C THR A 128 9.75 23.35 18.46
N ARG A 129 9.68 24.50 17.79
CA ARG A 129 10.00 24.75 16.36
C ARG A 129 9.07 24.06 15.36
N PRO A 130 7.99 24.76 14.95
CA PRO A 130 6.85 24.09 14.34
C PRO A 130 6.51 24.56 12.93
N VAL A 131 7.39 25.32 12.27
CA VAL A 131 7.15 25.79 10.90
C VAL A 131 7.40 24.59 9.99
N ASP A 132 6.35 24.17 9.31
CA ASP A 132 6.34 23.11 8.29
C ASP A 132 6.43 21.64 8.75
N TYR A 133 6.42 21.34 10.06
CA TYR A 133 6.38 19.94 10.52
C TYR A 133 5.16 19.19 9.99
N LEU A 134 3.97 19.74 10.19
CA LEU A 134 2.72 19.14 9.71
C LEU A 134 2.69 19.05 8.17
N ALA A 135 3.25 20.06 7.49
CA ALA A 135 3.35 20.03 6.03
C ALA A 135 4.25 18.88 5.56
N LEU A 136 5.39 18.67 6.22
CA LEU A 136 6.31 17.57 5.92
C LEU A 136 5.66 16.21 6.18
N VAL A 137 4.92 16.06 7.28
CA VAL A 137 4.17 14.84 7.59
C VAL A 137 3.10 14.57 6.54
N ASN A 138 2.34 15.59 6.14
CA ASN A 138 1.30 15.46 5.12
C ASN A 138 1.87 15.09 3.74
N ILE A 139 3.00 15.69 3.36
CA ILE A 139 3.73 15.32 2.13
C ILE A 139 4.18 13.86 2.20
N GLY A 140 4.74 13.44 3.33
CA GLY A 140 5.15 12.06 3.56
C GLY A 140 3.98 11.07 3.45
N ALA A 141 2.86 11.39 4.08
CA ALA A 141 1.65 10.58 4.02
C ALA A 141 1.10 10.48 2.58
N GLY A 142 1.12 11.59 1.84
CA GLY A 142 0.74 11.61 0.42
C GLY A 142 1.63 10.71 -0.44
N TRP A 143 2.95 10.67 -0.19
CA TRP A 143 3.86 9.76 -0.89
C TRP A 143 3.59 8.29 -0.58
N LEU A 144 3.28 7.95 0.67
CA LEU A 144 2.91 6.59 1.05
C LEU A 144 1.61 6.17 0.34
N TRP A 145 0.62 7.05 0.30
CA TRP A 145 -0.63 6.83 -0.43
C TRP A 145 -0.41 6.64 -1.92
N MET A 146 0.39 7.50 -2.57
CA MET A 146 0.71 7.33 -3.99
C MET A 146 1.37 5.97 -4.27
N LYS A 147 2.24 5.50 -3.36
CA LYS A 147 2.86 4.17 -3.47
C LYS A 147 1.88 3.02 -3.27
N CYS A 148 0.92 3.19 -2.35
CA CYS A 148 -0.18 2.27 -2.13
C CYS A 148 -1.03 2.12 -3.41
N GLU A 149 -1.54 3.23 -3.94
CA GLU A 149 -2.36 3.26 -5.16
C GLU A 149 -1.63 2.64 -6.35
N THR A 150 -0.37 3.04 -6.58
CA THR A 150 0.43 2.49 -7.69
C THR A 150 0.64 0.97 -7.53
N ALA A 151 0.75 0.44 -6.30
CA ALA A 151 0.90 -1.00 -6.09
C ALA A 151 -0.40 -1.76 -6.38
N ILE A 152 -1.55 -1.18 -6.04
CA ILE A 152 -2.86 -1.75 -6.32
C ILE A 152 -3.16 -1.70 -7.82
N ASP A 153 -2.91 -0.57 -8.50
CA ASP A 153 -3.06 -0.46 -9.96
C ASP A 153 -2.30 -1.56 -10.68
N ARG A 154 -1.05 -1.82 -10.26
CA ARG A 154 -0.21 -2.89 -10.83
C ARG A 154 -0.75 -4.28 -10.54
N ALA A 155 -1.26 -4.51 -9.33
CA ALA A 155 -1.84 -5.79 -8.95
C ALA A 155 -3.16 -6.06 -9.69
N GLU A 156 -4.02 -5.05 -9.84
CA GLU A 156 -5.23 -5.12 -10.66
C GLU A 156 -4.89 -5.40 -12.13
N PHE A 157 -3.91 -4.67 -12.69
CA PHE A 157 -3.46 -4.91 -14.07
C PHE A 157 -2.93 -6.32 -14.28
N ALA A 158 -2.09 -6.83 -13.38
CA ALA A 158 -1.55 -8.19 -13.46
C ALA A 158 -2.66 -9.26 -13.43
N ARG A 159 -3.65 -9.08 -12.56
CA ARG A 159 -4.81 -9.99 -12.46
C ARG A 159 -5.69 -9.95 -13.71
N HIS A 160 -5.89 -8.78 -14.31
CA HIS A 160 -6.63 -8.67 -15.57
C HIS A 160 -5.86 -9.29 -16.75
N ALA A 161 -4.53 -9.20 -16.76
CA ALA A 161 -3.70 -9.84 -17.78
C ALA A 161 -3.74 -11.37 -17.71
N GLU A 162 -3.81 -11.96 -16.51
CA GLU A 162 -4.00 -13.42 -16.33
C GLU A 162 -5.37 -13.93 -16.81
N HIS A 163 -6.40 -13.07 -16.80
CA HIS A 163 -7.75 -13.42 -17.26
C HIS A 163 -8.03 -13.05 -18.73
N ALA A 164 -7.03 -12.55 -19.47
CA ALA A 164 -7.16 -12.41 -20.91
C ALA A 164 -7.23 -13.81 -21.55
N PRO A 165 -8.26 -14.14 -22.35
CA PRO A 165 -8.28 -15.40 -23.06
C PRO A 165 -7.06 -15.41 -23.99
N LEU A 166 -6.18 -16.40 -23.78
CA LEU A 166 -5.17 -16.76 -24.77
C LEU A 166 -5.93 -17.08 -26.06
N ASP A 167 -5.93 -16.15 -27.02
CA ASP A 167 -6.46 -16.41 -28.36
C ASP A 167 -5.48 -17.34 -29.07
N VAL A 168 -5.62 -18.64 -28.82
CA VAL A 168 -4.87 -19.73 -29.46
C VAL A 168 -5.37 -19.95 -30.88
N LYS A 169 -5.57 -18.89 -31.67
CA LYS A 169 -5.94 -18.98 -33.09
C LYS A 169 -4.84 -18.53 -34.07
N GLY A 170 -3.64 -18.21 -33.58
CA GLY A 170 -2.55 -17.72 -34.44
C GLY A 170 -1.33 -18.65 -34.63
N ALA A 171 -1.25 -19.79 -33.94
CA ALA A 171 0.00 -20.55 -33.82
C ALA A 171 -0.06 -21.97 -34.41
N ILE A 172 -0.72 -22.14 -35.56
CA ILE A 172 -0.49 -23.32 -36.42
C ILE A 172 -0.46 -22.80 -37.87
N ALA A 173 0.75 -22.60 -38.37
CA ALA A 173 1.06 -22.48 -39.79
C ALA A 173 1.95 -23.67 -40.16
#